data_AF-A0A2P2BR08-F1
#
_entry.id   AF-A0A2P2BR08-F1
#
_cell.length_a   1.000
_cell.length_b   1.000
_cell.length_c   1.000
_cell.angle_alpha   90.00
_cell.angle_beta   90.00
_cell.angle_gamma   90.00
#
_symmetry.space_group_name_H-M   'P 1'
#
loop_
_entity.id
_entity.type
_entity.pdbx_description
1 polymer ?
#
loop_
_entity_poly.entity_id
_entity_poly.type
_entity_poly.pdbx_seq_one_letter_code
_entity_poly.pdbx_strand_id
1 'polypeptide(L)'
;MPFTFSHPAIVIPFKNKYFNFSGLILGSMAPDFIYFVLFSPSSNIGHEFLGFFFFNLPMCFLINYVFYKYVQKALILSMPNFISNKYVYLTKLKNTLYNKKEILKFVISCLIGMITHVLWDSFTHISGFFVNNIAF
;
A
#
# COMPACT_ATOMS: atom_id res chain seq x y z
N MET A 1 -13.66 -3.79 0.10
CA MET A 1 -13.45 -4.81 1.15
C MET A 1 -13.22 -4.11 2.48
N PRO A 2 -13.81 -4.57 3.59
CA PRO A 2 -13.74 -3.86 4.88
C PRO A 2 -12.36 -3.93 5.57
N PHE A 3 -11.40 -4.68 5.03
CA PHE A 3 -10.10 -4.92 5.66
C PHE A 3 -8.94 -4.46 4.77
N THR A 4 -8.31 -3.33 5.13
CA THR A 4 -7.25 -2.71 4.32
C THR A 4 -6.09 -3.66 3.99
N PHE A 5 -5.68 -4.52 4.93
CA PHE A 5 -4.55 -5.43 4.74
C PHE A 5 -4.85 -6.64 3.81
N SER A 6 -6.08 -6.81 3.31
CA SER A 6 -6.34 -7.79 2.25
C SER A 6 -5.89 -7.31 0.87
N HIS A 7 -5.88 -6.00 0.63
CA HIS A 7 -5.59 -5.42 -0.68
C HIS A 7 -4.16 -5.72 -1.19
N PRO A 8 -3.12 -5.75 -0.33
CA PRO A 8 -1.79 -6.18 -0.78
C PRO A 8 -1.76 -7.55 -1.45
N ALA A 9 -2.72 -8.44 -1.19
CA ALA A 9 -2.74 -9.78 -1.78
C ALA A 9 -2.78 -9.74 -3.32
N ILE A 10 -3.47 -8.76 -3.92
CA ILE A 10 -3.56 -8.64 -5.38
C ILE A 10 -2.23 -8.22 -6.02
N VAL A 11 -1.39 -7.49 -5.28
CA VAL A 11 -0.13 -6.94 -5.83
C VAL A 11 1.07 -7.88 -5.62
N ILE A 12 0.95 -8.92 -4.80
CA ILE A 12 2.00 -9.95 -4.59
C ILE A 12 2.53 -10.53 -5.92
N PRO A 13 1.70 -10.99 -6.88
CA PRO A 13 2.19 -11.56 -8.14
C PRO A 13 2.89 -10.53 -9.03
N PHE A 14 2.69 -9.23 -8.81
CA PHE A 14 3.33 -8.15 -9.58
C PHE A 14 4.75 -7.82 -9.09
N LYS A 15 5.31 -8.62 -8.17
CA LYS A 15 6.70 -8.49 -7.73
C LYS A 15 7.66 -8.75 -8.88
N ASN A 16 8.17 -7.67 -9.50
CA ASN A 16 9.13 -7.71 -10.59
C ASN A 16 10.16 -6.57 -10.46
N LYS A 17 11.27 -6.65 -11.21
CA LYS A 17 12.36 -5.65 -11.24
C LYS A 17 11.93 -4.27 -11.77
N TYR A 18 10.82 -4.21 -12.50
CA TYR A 18 10.30 -2.97 -13.10
C TYR A 18 9.53 -2.09 -12.10
N PHE A 19 8.91 -2.70 -11.10
CA PHE A 19 8.08 -2.02 -10.12
C PHE A 19 8.75 -1.94 -8.76
N ASN A 20 8.41 -0.91 -8.00
CA ASN A 20 8.79 -0.82 -6.61
C ASN A 20 7.73 -1.56 -5.78
N PHE A 21 8.13 -2.68 -5.19
CA PHE A 21 7.21 -3.54 -4.45
C PHE A 21 6.62 -2.86 -3.19
N SER A 22 7.38 -2.02 -2.47
CA SER A 22 6.81 -1.28 -1.34
C SER A 22 5.81 -0.24 -1.82
N GLY A 23 6.05 0.38 -2.98
CA GLY A 23 5.10 1.29 -3.63
C GLY A 23 3.78 0.58 -3.98
N LEU A 24 3.84 -0.62 -4.57
CA LEU A 24 2.64 -1.42 -4.87
C LEU A 24 1.83 -1.73 -3.59
N ILE A 25 2.50 -2.21 -2.54
CA ILE A 25 1.85 -2.54 -1.26
C ILE A 25 1.21 -1.30 -0.64
N LEU A 26 1.99 -0.22 -0.47
CA LEU A 26 1.49 1.00 0.15
C LEU A 26 0.37 1.62 -0.66
N GLY A 27 0.50 1.66 -2.00
CA GLY A 27 -0.54 2.12 -2.90
C GLY A 27 -1.84 1.32 -2.76
N SER A 28 -1.75 0.00 -2.66
CA SER A 28 -2.94 -0.86 -2.47
C SER A 28 -3.65 -0.68 -1.12
N MET A 29 -2.98 -0.07 -0.14
CA MET A 29 -3.55 0.23 1.17
C MET A 29 -3.96 1.71 1.31
N ALA A 30 -3.44 2.58 0.44
CA ALA A 30 -3.50 4.02 0.63
C ALA A 30 -4.90 4.65 0.64
N PRO A 31 -5.85 4.21 -0.22
CA PRO A 31 -7.20 4.78 -0.21
C PRO A 31 -7.87 4.73 1.18
N ASP A 32 -7.60 3.67 1.95
CA ASP A 32 -8.17 3.51 3.29
C ASP A 32 -7.43 4.29 4.39
N PHE A 33 -6.24 4.86 4.13
CA PHE A 33 -5.46 5.55 5.16
C PHE A 33 -6.20 6.74 5.77
N ILE A 34 -7.12 7.35 5.03
CA ILE A 34 -7.96 8.43 5.54
C ILE A 34 -8.82 7.97 6.72
N TYR A 35 -9.28 6.72 6.72
CA TYR A 35 -10.09 6.17 7.81
C TYR A 35 -9.29 6.03 9.10
N PHE A 36 -7.99 5.71 9.00
CA PHE A 36 -7.09 5.65 10.15
C PHE A 36 -6.73 7.04 10.66
N VAL A 37 -6.55 8.02 9.77
CA VAL A 37 -6.26 9.42 10.15
C VAL A 37 -7.46 10.06 10.85
N LEU A 38 -8.67 9.83 10.35
CA LEU A 38 -9.90 10.39 10.90
C LEU A 38 -10.52 9.53 12.02
N PHE A 39 -9.96 8.34 12.27
CA PHE A 39 -10.54 7.31 13.14
C PHE A 39 -12.04 7.04 12.85
N SER A 40 -12.46 7.18 11.59
CA SER A 40 -13.84 6.99 11.16
C SER A 40 -13.94 6.66 9.67
N PRO A 41 -14.85 5.75 9.26
CA PRO A 41 -15.06 5.39 7.86
C PRO A 41 -16.00 6.40 7.15
N SER A 42 -15.77 7.70 7.34
CA SER A 42 -16.69 8.76 6.91
C SER A 42 -16.27 9.50 5.63
N SER A 43 -15.02 9.32 5.18
CA SER A 43 -14.44 10.10 4.08
C SER A 43 -14.05 9.23 2.89
N ASN A 44 -14.57 9.55 1.70
CA ASN A 44 -14.18 8.89 0.45
C ASN A 44 -13.05 9.59 -0.30
N ILE A 45 -12.40 10.60 0.31
CA ILE A 45 -11.36 11.39 -0.36
C ILE A 45 -10.22 10.47 -0.85
N GLY A 46 -9.87 9.42 -0.09
CA GLY A 46 -8.83 8.47 -0.48
C GLY A 46 -9.15 7.66 -1.75
N HIS A 47 -10.42 7.50 -2.11
CA HIS A 47 -10.89 6.76 -3.29
C HIS A 47 -11.10 7.66 -4.50
N GLU A 48 -11.04 8.98 -4.33
CA GLU A 48 -11.15 9.94 -5.43
C GLU A 48 -9.86 10.05 -6.23
N PHE A 49 -9.99 10.34 -7.53
CA PHE A 49 -8.86 10.51 -8.43
C PHE A 49 -7.89 11.62 -7.97
N LEU A 50 -8.40 12.75 -7.49
CA LEU A 50 -7.56 13.82 -6.93
C LEU A 50 -6.94 13.39 -5.60
N GLY A 51 -7.67 12.63 -4.79
CA GLY A 51 -7.17 12.04 -3.55
C GLY A 51 -5.94 11.16 -3.74
N PHE A 52 -5.84 10.46 -4.88
CA PHE A 52 -4.66 9.65 -5.20
C PHE A 52 -3.38 10.50 -5.19
N PHE A 53 -3.44 11.70 -5.76
CA PHE A 53 -2.27 12.56 -5.90
C PHE A 53 -2.04 13.45 -4.67
N PHE A 54 -3.09 14.01 -4.10
CA PHE A 54 -2.96 15.02 -3.04
C PHE A 54 -2.96 14.43 -1.63
N PHE A 55 -3.54 13.24 -1.42
CA PHE A 55 -3.60 12.59 -0.12
C PHE A 55 -2.79 11.28 -0.11
N ASN A 56 -3.12 10.32 -0.98
CA ASN A 56 -2.54 8.97 -0.93
C ASN A 56 -1.04 8.97 -1.26
N LEU A 57 -0.59 9.63 -2.33
CA LEU A 57 0.82 9.66 -2.71
C LEU A 57 1.70 10.26 -1.59
N PRO A 58 1.41 11.44 -1.02
CA PRO A 58 2.12 11.97 0.14
C PRO A 58 2.15 10.98 1.32
N MET A 59 1.04 10.32 1.59
CA MET A 59 0.95 9.33 2.67
C MET A 59 1.83 8.10 2.40
N CYS A 60 1.88 7.60 1.16
CA CYS A 60 2.79 6.53 0.77
C CYS A 60 4.27 6.90 1.00
N PHE A 61 4.67 8.12 0.61
CA PHE A 61 6.04 8.60 0.86
C PHE A 61 6.34 8.70 2.36
N LEU A 62 5.41 9.26 3.13
CA LEU A 62 5.53 9.42 4.58
C LEU A 62 5.69 8.07 5.27
N ILE A 63 4.78 7.12 5.00
CA ILE A 63 4.82 5.78 5.61
C ILE A 63 6.07 5.03 5.18
N ASN A 64 6.47 5.09 3.90
CA ASN A 64 7.69 4.45 3.44
C ASN A 64 8.93 5.02 4.18
N TYR A 65 8.99 6.34 4.37
CA TYR A 65 10.05 6.98 5.15
C TYR A 65 10.06 6.54 6.61
N VAL A 66 8.91 6.62 7.29
CA VAL A 66 8.75 6.22 8.69
C VAL A 66 9.11 4.75 8.88
N PHE A 67 8.70 3.89 7.94
CA PHE A 67 8.96 2.46 8.00
C PHE A 67 10.45 2.16 8.04
N TYR A 68 11.21 2.62 7.04
CA TYR A 68 12.66 2.37 6.98
C TYR A 68 13.44 3.09 8.07
N LYS A 69 12.96 4.25 8.56
CA LYS A 69 13.67 5.03 9.58
C LYS A 69 13.45 4.50 11.00
N TYR A 70 12.23 4.12 11.35
CA TYR A 70 11.85 3.83 12.74
C TYR A 70 11.28 2.43 12.94
N VAL A 71 10.45 1.95 12.00
CA VAL A 71 9.61 0.76 12.24
C VAL A 71 10.33 -0.53 11.91
N GLN A 72 11.07 -0.60 10.79
CA GLN A 72 11.64 -1.83 10.24
C GLN A 72 12.51 -2.58 11.25
N LYS A 73 13.46 -1.88 11.89
CA LYS A 73 14.36 -2.49 12.88
C LYS A 73 13.61 -2.93 14.12
N ALA A 74 12.70 -2.10 14.62
CA ALA A 74 11.89 -2.42 15.79
C ALA A 74 11.01 -3.66 15.54
N LEU A 75 10.28 -3.70 14.42
CA LEU A 75 9.43 -4.84 14.04
C LEU A 75 10.20 -6.16 14.01
N ILE A 76 11.35 -6.19 13.34
CA ILE A 76 12.11 -7.44 13.15
C ILE A 76 12.69 -7.93 14.49
N LEU A 77 13.20 -7.03 15.33
CA LEU A 77 13.80 -7.40 16.62
C LEU A 77 12.77 -7.73 17.70
N SER A 78 11.54 -7.24 17.59
CA SER A 78 10.44 -7.56 18.51
C SER A 78 9.71 -8.88 18.18
N MET A 79 10.03 -9.52 17.05
CA MET A 79 9.45 -10.81 16.68
C MET A 79 10.08 -11.98 17.45
N PRO A 80 9.37 -13.12 17.61
CA PRO A 80 9.94 -14.33 18.18
C PRO A 80 11.26 -14.74 17.50
N ASN A 81 12.22 -15.27 18.28
CA ASN A 81 13.58 -15.54 17.83
C ASN A 81 13.68 -16.36 16.53
N PHE A 82 12.80 -17.34 16.33
CA PHE A 82 12.79 -18.15 15.10
C PHE A 82 12.46 -17.33 13.84
N ILE A 83 11.64 -16.28 13.96
CA ILE A 83 11.31 -15.35 12.88
C ILE A 83 12.40 -14.28 12.77
N SER A 84 12.75 -13.65 13.90
CA SER A 84 13.73 -12.56 13.92
C SER A 84 15.04 -13.02 13.30
N ASN A 85 15.62 -14.15 13.75
CA ASN A 85 16.89 -14.66 13.22
C ASN A 85 16.86 -14.92 11.71
N LYS A 86 15.72 -15.37 11.17
CA LYS A 86 15.56 -15.60 9.72
C LYS A 86 15.52 -14.30 8.92
N TYR A 87 14.99 -13.23 9.50
CA TYR A 87 14.73 -11.96 8.81
C TYR A 87 15.60 -10.79 9.28
N VAL A 88 16.54 -10.98 10.21
CA VAL A 88 17.47 -9.93 10.70
C VAL A 88 18.18 -9.21 9.54
N TYR A 89 18.50 -9.90 8.45
CA TYR A 89 19.14 -9.27 7.28
C TYR A 89 18.32 -8.11 6.69
N LEU A 90 16.99 -8.14 6.82
CA LEU A 90 16.11 -7.08 6.36
C LEU A 90 16.36 -5.76 7.10
N THR A 91 16.86 -5.78 8.34
CA THR A 91 17.18 -4.55 9.11
C THR A 91 18.28 -3.69 8.46
N LYS A 92 19.08 -4.28 7.55
CA LYS A 92 20.13 -3.57 6.81
C LYS A 92 19.63 -2.94 5.50
N LEU A 93 18.44 -3.33 5.03
CA LEU A 93 17.86 -2.78 3.81
C LEU A 93 17.45 -1.33 4.06
N LYS A 94 17.91 -0.43 3.19
CA LYS A 94 17.56 0.99 3.23
C LYS A 94 16.51 1.31 2.17
N ASN A 95 15.79 2.40 2.40
CA ASN A 95 14.88 2.96 1.42
C ASN A 95 15.64 3.27 0.11
N THR A 96 15.13 2.85 -1.05
CA THR A 96 15.82 3.01 -2.34
C THR A 96 15.51 4.32 -3.06
N LEU A 97 14.66 5.18 -2.47
CA LEU A 97 14.17 6.43 -3.06
C LEU A 97 15.20 7.58 -3.00
N TYR A 98 16.38 7.38 -3.58
CA TYR A 98 17.42 8.42 -3.66
C TYR A 98 17.47 9.12 -5.01
N ASN A 99 17.20 8.38 -6.09
CA ASN A 99 17.34 8.87 -7.47
C ASN A 99 15.96 9.09 -8.11
N LYS A 100 15.88 10.05 -9.04
CA LYS A 100 14.63 10.39 -9.76
C LYS A 100 13.96 9.16 -10.40
N LYS A 101 14.75 8.20 -10.93
CA LYS A 101 14.22 6.96 -11.52
C LYS A 101 13.49 6.08 -10.49
N GLU A 102 14.04 5.95 -9.29
CA GLU A 102 13.42 5.13 -8.23
C GLU A 102 12.19 5.82 -7.64
N ILE A 103 12.21 7.15 -7.53
CA ILE A 103 11.04 7.95 -7.15
C ILE A 103 9.93 7.75 -8.19
N LEU A 104 10.23 7.84 -9.49
CA LEU A 104 9.24 7.64 -10.54
C LEU A 104 8.66 6.22 -10.52
N LYS A 105 9.50 5.19 -10.38
CA LYS A 105 9.02 3.81 -10.22
C LYS A 105 8.11 3.66 -9.01
N PHE A 106 8.45 4.29 -7.88
CA PHE A 106 7.64 4.25 -6.67
C PHE A 106 6.30 4.93 -6.87
N VAL A 107 6.25 6.12 -7.48
CA VAL A 107 4.99 6.82 -7.79
C VAL A 107 4.12 5.97 -8.70
N ILE A 108 4.65 5.44 -9.81
CA ILE A 108 3.91 4.58 -10.73
C ILE A 108 3.38 3.34 -10.00
N SER A 109 4.22 2.72 -9.17
CA SER A 109 3.83 1.53 -8.39
C SER A 109 2.74 1.85 -7.37
N CYS A 110 2.80 3.01 -6.70
CA CYS A 110 1.75 3.45 -5.79
C CYS A 110 0.43 3.65 -6.52
N LEU A 111 0.44 4.34 -7.68
CA LEU A 111 -0.77 4.57 -8.48
C LEU A 111 -1.39 3.25 -8.96
N ILE A 112 -0.56 2.30 -9.43
CA ILE A 112 -1.04 0.95 -9.78
C ILE A 112 -1.66 0.27 -8.56
N GLY A 113 -1.02 0.34 -7.39
CA GLY A 113 -1.58 -0.17 -6.15
C GLY A 113 -2.96 0.42 -5.83
N MET A 114 -3.11 1.74 -5.91
CA MET A 114 -4.39 2.42 -5.64
C MET A 114 -5.48 1.99 -6.63
N ILE A 115 -5.14 1.82 -7.91
CA ILE A 115 -6.06 1.29 -8.92
C ILE A 115 -6.49 -0.13 -8.55
N THR A 116 -5.54 -1.00 -8.17
CA THR A 116 -5.87 -2.36 -7.76
C THR A 116 -6.77 -2.41 -6.53
N HIS A 117 -6.62 -1.47 -5.60
CA HIS A 117 -7.51 -1.33 -4.45
C HIS A 117 -8.94 -1.05 -4.89
N VAL A 118 -9.17 0.01 -5.67
CA VAL A 118 -10.52 0.39 -6.13
C VAL A 118 -11.16 -0.71 -6.98
N LEU A 119 -10.37 -1.39 -7.83
CA LEU A 119 -10.85 -2.54 -8.59
C LEU A 119 -11.28 -3.68 -7.66
N TRP A 120 -10.50 -4.01 -6.64
CA TRP A 120 -10.83 -5.07 -5.70
C TRP A 120 -12.06 -4.73 -4.84
N ASP A 121 -12.21 -3.47 -4.46
CA ASP A 121 -13.41 -2.95 -3.81
C ASP A 121 -14.65 -3.12 -4.69
N SER A 122 -14.53 -2.86 -6.00
CA SER A 122 -15.66 -2.97 -6.93
C SER A 122 -16.24 -4.38 -7.07
N PHE A 123 -15.49 -5.42 -6.67
CA PHE A 123 -15.99 -6.81 -6.57
C PHE A 123 -16.70 -7.12 -5.26
N THR A 124 -16.58 -6.28 -4.23
CA THR A 124 -17.02 -6.60 -2.87
C THR A 124 -18.05 -5.64 -2.29
N HIS A 125 -18.15 -4.43 -2.82
CA HIS A 125 -19.20 -3.49 -2.42
C HIS A 125 -20.53 -3.84 -3.11
N ILE A 126 -21.63 -3.74 -2.35
CA ILE A 126 -23.00 -3.99 -2.84
C ILE A 126 -23.36 -3.08 -4.02
N SER A 127 -22.81 -1.85 -4.04
CA SER A 127 -22.93 -0.91 -5.15
C SER A 127 -21.78 -1.02 -6.16
N GLY A 128 -20.90 -2.01 -6.03
CA GLY A 128 -19.73 -2.20 -6.86
C GLY A 128 -20.13 -2.57 -8.29
N PHE A 129 -19.39 -2.03 -9.27
CA PHE A 129 -19.68 -2.22 -10.69
C PHE A 129 -19.83 -3.69 -11.07
N PHE A 130 -18.94 -4.57 -10.58
CA PHE A 130 -18.99 -5.98 -10.94
C PHE A 130 -20.10 -6.75 -10.23
N VAL A 131 -20.44 -6.38 -8.99
CA VAL A 131 -21.57 -6.98 -8.26
C VAL A 131 -22.90 -6.67 -8.96
N ASN A 132 -23.03 -5.46 -9.52
CA ASN A 132 -24.26 -5.02 -10.17
C ASN A 132 -24.39 -5.46 -11.65
N ASN A 133 -23.29 -5.75 -12.34
CA ASN A 133 -23.29 -5.98 -13.79
C ASN A 133 -22.83 -7.38 -14.23
N ILE A 134 -22.34 -8.23 -13.31
CA ILE A 134 -22.09 -9.64 -13.61
C ILE A 134 -23.33 -10.43 -13.18
N ALA A 135 -24.05 -10.98 -14.16
CA ALA A 135 -25.12 -11.94 -13.90
C ALA A 135 -24.52 -13.26 -13.41
N PHE A 136 -25.07 -13.80 -12.32
CA PHE A 136 -24.84 -15.19 -11.88
C PHE A 136 -25.85 -16.12 -12.57
#